data_AF-A0A4Q6FAF5-F1
#
_entry.id   AF-A0A4Q6FAF5-F1
#
_cell.length_a   1.000
_cell.length_b   1.000
_cell.length_c   1.000
_cell.angle_alpha   90.00
_cell.angle_beta   90.00
_cell.angle_gamma   90.00
#
_symmetry.space_group_name_H-M   'P 1'
#
loop_
_entity.id
_entity.type
_entity.pdbx_description
1 polymer ?
#
loop_
_entity_poly.entity_id
_entity_poly.type
_entity_poly.pdbx_seq_one_letter_code
_entity_poly.pdbx_strand_id
1 'polypeptide(L)'
;MQSIDLGVFETFYNWCFAYVFRGDHGSQILTAFRIPFYWAFEWVAYRIFAAALKSGEFDVVLRLTPVAPVIPSLIAKRCRALGIPFIIGPINGGLPWPKGYSQAQRGKEWISNLRFIYRMLPWARSTYRDASAIVTGSSETFHEFRTFEDRLFFMPENGIEEQRVIDRIQSPTKKGPLRLLFVGRLISIKGVDMAIR
;
A
#
# COMPACT_ATOMS: atom_id res chain seq x y z
N MET A 1 -3.09 -12.07 20.14
CA MET A 1 -3.26 -11.85 18.68
C MET A 1 -2.46 -12.93 17.98
N GLN A 2 -3.11 -13.82 17.22
CA GLN A 2 -2.40 -14.89 16.51
C GLN A 2 -1.71 -14.29 15.29
N SER A 3 -0.38 -14.28 15.27
CA SER A 3 0.38 -13.91 14.07
C SER A 3 0.28 -15.03 13.05
N ILE A 4 0.07 -14.68 11.78
CA ILE A 4 0.09 -15.64 10.68
C ILE A 4 1.54 -15.82 10.26
N ASP A 5 2.07 -17.03 10.45
CA ASP A 5 3.42 -17.43 10.06
C ASP A 5 3.36 -18.22 8.75
N LEU A 6 4.16 -17.83 7.75
CA LEU A 6 4.27 -18.56 6.48
C LEU A 6 5.42 -19.57 6.47
N GLY A 7 6.10 -19.74 7.61
CA GLY A 7 7.20 -20.68 7.82
C GLY A 7 8.33 -20.47 6.85
N VAL A 8 8.73 -21.54 6.14
CA VAL A 8 9.82 -21.52 5.16
C VAL A 8 9.59 -20.47 4.06
N PHE A 9 8.33 -20.17 3.72
CA PHE A 9 8.02 -19.16 2.70
C PHE A 9 8.35 -17.74 3.17
N GLU A 10 8.12 -17.45 4.45
CA GLU A 10 8.51 -16.17 5.07
C GLU A 10 10.02 -16.07 5.25
N THR A 11 10.68 -17.16 5.66
CA THR A 11 12.15 -17.23 5.73
C THR A 11 12.79 -16.96 4.37
N PHE A 12 12.25 -17.57 3.30
CA PHE A 12 12.72 -17.35 1.93
C PHE A 12 12.52 -15.89 1.48
N TYR A 13 11.33 -15.32 1.74
CA TYR A 13 11.07 -13.91 1.47
C TYR A 13 12.08 -13.00 2.16
N ASN A 14 12.31 -13.20 3.46
CA ASN A 14 13.22 -12.38 4.26
C ASN A 14 14.67 -12.51 3.77
N TRP A 15 15.10 -13.72 3.40
CA TRP A 15 16.41 -13.94 2.80
C TRP A 15 16.56 -13.21 1.45
N CYS A 16 15.60 -13.35 0.53
CA CYS A 16 15.64 -12.62 -0.74
C CYS A 16 15.64 -11.11 -0.51
N PHE A 17 14.80 -10.62 0.40
CA PHE A 17 14.73 -9.21 0.74
C PHE A 17 16.07 -8.66 1.23
N ALA A 18 16.76 -9.39 2.11
CA ALA A 18 18.04 -9.00 2.68
C ALA A 18 19.19 -9.10 1.66
N TYR A 19 19.29 -10.20 0.92
CA TYR A 19 20.48 -10.52 0.12
C TYR A 19 20.34 -10.22 -1.37
N VAL A 20 19.15 -10.39 -1.94
CA VAL A 20 18.89 -10.14 -3.37
C VAL A 20 18.48 -8.67 -3.57
N PHE A 21 17.52 -8.20 -2.78
CA PHE A 21 17.01 -6.82 -2.88
C PHE A 21 17.76 -5.82 -2.01
N ARG A 22 18.67 -6.28 -1.14
CA ARG A 22 19.53 -5.43 -0.29
C ARG A 22 18.76 -4.35 0.49
N GLY A 23 17.57 -4.68 0.98
CA GLY A 23 16.73 -3.73 1.71
C GLY A 23 16.12 -2.63 0.84
N ASP A 24 15.93 -2.85 -0.46
CA ASP A 24 15.17 -1.96 -1.31
C ASP A 24 13.72 -1.83 -0.79
N HIS A 25 13.22 -0.61 -0.60
CA HIS A 25 11.88 -0.36 -0.07
C HIS A 25 10.98 0.40 -1.07
N GLY A 26 11.37 0.44 -2.35
CA GLY A 26 10.70 1.30 -3.33
C GLY A 26 10.65 0.77 -4.75
N SER A 27 11.38 -0.30 -5.12
CA SER A 27 11.29 -0.80 -6.50
C SER A 27 9.98 -1.51 -6.81
N GLN A 28 9.58 -1.37 -8.07
CA GLN A 28 8.49 -2.11 -8.68
C GLN A 28 8.80 -3.60 -8.79
N ILE A 29 10.07 -3.97 -8.98
CA ILE A 29 10.52 -5.37 -9.02
C ILE A 29 10.24 -6.05 -7.69
N LEU A 30 10.56 -5.39 -6.57
CA LEU A 30 10.22 -5.91 -5.26
C LEU A 30 8.70 -6.00 -5.04
N THR A 31 7.94 -5.02 -5.56
CA THR A 31 6.47 -5.07 -5.49
C THR A 31 5.94 -6.30 -6.23
N ALA A 32 6.46 -6.60 -7.41
CA ALA A 32 6.13 -7.82 -8.16
C ALA A 32 6.49 -9.08 -7.35
N PHE A 33 7.71 -9.12 -6.81
CA PHE A 33 8.21 -10.23 -6.01
C PHE A 33 7.33 -10.51 -4.79
N ARG A 34 6.73 -9.48 -4.17
CA ARG A 34 5.86 -9.60 -3.00
C ARG A 34 4.49 -10.23 -3.28
N ILE A 35 3.99 -10.19 -4.51
CA ILE A 35 2.64 -10.67 -4.87
C ILE A 35 2.36 -12.11 -4.38
N PRO A 36 3.19 -13.13 -4.72
CA PRO A 36 2.93 -14.49 -4.28
C PRO A 36 2.94 -14.64 -2.75
N PHE A 37 3.75 -13.86 -2.03
CA PHE A 37 3.79 -13.88 -0.56
C PHE A 37 2.52 -13.28 0.05
N TYR A 38 1.99 -12.19 -0.52
CA TYR A 38 0.69 -11.67 -0.09
C TYR A 38 -0.46 -12.62 -0.39
N TRP A 39 -0.42 -13.35 -1.51
CA TRP A 39 -1.43 -14.38 -1.78
C TRP A 39 -1.32 -15.58 -0.84
N ALA A 40 -0.10 -16.04 -0.55
CA ALA A 40 0.12 -17.08 0.44
C ALA A 40 -0.41 -16.66 1.81
N PHE A 41 -0.09 -15.44 2.23
CA PHE A 41 -0.62 -14.84 3.45
C PHE A 41 -2.15 -14.84 3.47
N GLU A 42 -2.80 -14.29 2.44
CA GLU A 42 -4.26 -14.24 2.38
C GLU A 42 -4.91 -15.63 2.36
N TRP A 43 -4.26 -16.60 1.73
CA TRP A 43 -4.75 -17.97 1.70
C TRP A 43 -4.67 -18.63 3.09
N VAL A 44 -3.54 -18.48 3.79
CA VAL A 44 -3.39 -18.98 5.16
C VAL A 44 -4.35 -18.25 6.10
N ALA A 45 -4.47 -16.93 5.99
CA ALA A 45 -5.42 -16.12 6.75
C ALA A 45 -6.85 -16.65 6.57
N TYR A 46 -7.29 -16.80 5.32
CA TYR A 46 -8.61 -17.35 5.03
C TYR A 46 -8.79 -18.74 5.64
N ARG A 47 -7.78 -19.62 5.59
CA ARG A 47 -7.89 -20.97 6.18
C ARG A 47 -8.06 -20.95 7.69
N ILE A 48 -7.30 -20.10 8.39
CA ILE A 48 -7.38 -19.95 9.84
C ILE A 48 -8.75 -19.42 10.24
N PHE A 49 -9.24 -18.39 9.53
CA PHE A 49 -10.49 -17.72 9.86
C PHE A 49 -11.72 -18.29 9.13
N ALA A 50 -11.60 -19.36 8.35
CA ALA A 50 -12.69 -19.86 7.51
C ALA A 50 -13.94 -20.25 8.29
N ALA A 51 -13.77 -20.85 9.48
CA ALA A 51 -14.88 -21.24 10.33
C ALA A 51 -15.62 -20.01 10.88
N ALA A 52 -14.86 -19.09 11.49
CA ALA A 52 -15.35 -17.82 12.03
C ALA A 52 -16.06 -16.95 10.97
N LEU A 53 -15.49 -16.85 9.77
CA LEU A 53 -16.12 -16.17 8.64
C LEU A 53 -17.46 -16.83 8.27
N LYS A 54 -17.50 -18.16 8.20
CA LYS A 54 -18.74 -18.89 7.84
C LYS A 54 -19.81 -18.84 8.93
N SER A 55 -19.42 -18.75 10.20
CA SER A 55 -20.34 -18.64 11.32
C SER A 55 -20.88 -17.21 11.52
N GLY A 56 -20.42 -16.24 10.73
CA GLY A 56 -20.83 -14.84 10.87
C GLY A 56 -20.22 -14.16 12.09
N GLU A 57 -19.06 -14.60 12.56
CA GLU A 57 -18.37 -13.97 13.70
C GLU A 57 -17.82 -12.57 13.33
N PHE A 58 -17.61 -12.32 12.04
CA PHE A 58 -17.11 -11.04 11.54
C PHE A 58 -18.16 -10.32 10.71
N ASP A 59 -18.50 -9.08 11.12
CA ASP A 59 -19.39 -8.19 10.37
C ASP A 59 -18.71 -7.56 9.15
N VAL A 60 -17.38 -7.46 9.16
CA VAL A 60 -16.60 -6.80 8.10
C VAL A 60 -15.19 -7.35 8.04
N VAL A 61 -14.61 -7.37 6.83
CA VAL A 61 -13.19 -7.67 6.61
C VAL A 61 -12.51 -6.44 6.00
N LEU A 62 -11.52 -5.89 6.72
CA LEU A 62 -10.74 -4.74 6.28
C LEU A 62 -9.30 -5.16 5.92
N ARG A 63 -8.92 -4.96 4.66
CA ARG A 63 -7.55 -5.14 4.18
C ARG A 63 -6.81 -3.80 4.15
N LEU A 64 -6.02 -3.56 5.19
CA LEU A 64 -5.20 -2.36 5.35
C LEU A 64 -3.92 -2.38 4.50
N THR A 65 -3.28 -3.54 4.42
CA THR A 65 -2.01 -3.70 3.71
C THR A 65 -2.08 -4.87 2.74
N PRO A 66 -1.32 -4.82 1.64
CA PRO A 66 -0.50 -3.70 1.18
C PRO A 66 -1.33 -2.53 0.65
N VAL A 67 -0.81 -1.31 0.78
CA VAL A 67 -1.45 -0.10 0.23
C VAL A 67 -1.29 0.02 -1.29
N ALA A 68 -0.53 -0.86 -1.94
CA ALA A 68 -0.31 -0.79 -3.37
C ALA A 68 -1.54 -1.33 -4.15
N PRO A 69 -2.11 -0.56 -5.10
CA PRO A 69 -3.30 -0.98 -5.86
C PRO A 69 -3.04 -2.17 -6.80
N VAL A 70 -1.77 -2.49 -7.03
CA VAL A 70 -1.34 -3.55 -7.96
C VAL A 70 -1.30 -4.94 -7.34
N ILE A 71 -1.57 -5.07 -6.04
CA ILE A 71 -1.55 -6.35 -5.33
C ILE A 71 -2.98 -6.79 -5.04
N PRO A 72 -3.55 -7.70 -5.86
CA PRO A 72 -4.94 -8.10 -5.72
C PRO A 72 -5.15 -8.99 -4.49
N SER A 73 -6.39 -9.02 -4.02
CA SER A 73 -6.84 -9.82 -2.88
C SER A 73 -7.75 -10.96 -3.33
N LEU A 74 -7.43 -12.18 -2.90
CA LEU A 74 -8.27 -13.37 -3.08
C LEU A 74 -9.45 -13.37 -2.09
N ILE A 75 -9.29 -12.70 -0.95
CA ILE A 75 -10.29 -12.69 0.13
C ILE A 75 -11.56 -11.97 -0.30
N ALA A 76 -11.47 -10.92 -1.12
CA ALA A 76 -12.62 -10.15 -1.60
C ALA A 76 -13.75 -11.03 -2.17
N LYS A 77 -13.40 -11.97 -3.07
CA LYS A 77 -14.37 -12.88 -3.69
C LYS A 77 -14.97 -13.85 -2.67
N ARG A 78 -14.20 -14.26 -1.66
CA ARG A 78 -14.64 -15.17 -0.60
C ARG A 78 -15.61 -14.47 0.36
N CYS A 79 -15.29 -13.25 0.78
CA CYS A 79 -16.18 -12.41 1.59
C CYS A 79 -17.51 -12.20 0.88
N ARG A 80 -17.50 -11.84 -0.41
CA ARG A 80 -18.72 -11.71 -1.21
C ARG A 80 -19.56 -13.00 -1.24
N ALA A 81 -18.93 -14.17 -1.37
CA ALA A 81 -19.64 -15.45 -1.37
C ALA A 81 -20.28 -15.79 -0.01
N LEU A 82 -19.76 -15.23 1.08
CA LEU A 82 -20.27 -15.39 2.44
C LEU A 82 -21.21 -14.24 2.86
N GLY A 83 -21.45 -13.25 2.00
CA GLY A 83 -22.25 -12.07 2.33
C GLY A 83 -21.56 -11.08 3.28
N ILE A 84 -20.24 -11.19 3.47
CA ILE A 84 -19.48 -10.33 4.38
C ILE A 84 -18.94 -9.12 3.62
N PRO A 85 -19.17 -7.88 4.07
CA PRO A 85 -18.57 -6.68 3.52
C PRO A 85 -17.04 -6.74 3.54
N PHE A 86 -16.42 -6.50 2.38
CA PHE A 86 -14.97 -6.42 2.23
C PHE A 86 -14.55 -4.98 1.91
N ILE A 87 -13.65 -4.43 2.72
CA ILE A 87 -13.10 -3.08 2.57
C ILE A 87 -11.60 -3.19 2.27
N ILE A 88 -11.13 -2.39 1.31
CA ILE A 88 -9.70 -2.32 0.96
C ILE A 88 -9.19 -0.89 1.04
N GLY A 89 -8.02 -0.72 1.65
CA GLY A 89 -7.29 0.54 1.66
C GLY A 89 -6.98 1.09 3.06
N PRO A 90 -6.39 2.31 3.13
CA PRO A 90 -6.18 3.24 2.03
C PRO A 90 -5.15 2.74 1.01
N ILE A 91 -5.56 2.60 -0.26
CA ILE A 91 -4.64 2.31 -1.35
C ILE A 91 -3.98 3.59 -1.86
N ASN A 92 -2.67 3.54 -2.00
CA ASN A 92 -1.78 4.64 -2.29
C ASN A 92 -0.82 4.25 -3.41
N GLY A 93 -0.66 5.15 -4.37
CA GLY A 93 0.38 5.03 -5.38
C GLY A 93 0.01 5.70 -6.69
N GLY A 94 0.81 5.38 -7.71
CA GLY A 94 0.49 5.73 -9.08
C GLY A 94 0.78 7.16 -9.49
N LEU A 95 1.16 8.05 -8.56
CA LEU A 95 1.39 9.46 -8.85
C LEU A 95 2.41 9.62 -9.99
N PRO A 96 2.04 10.29 -11.10
CA PRO A 96 2.96 10.53 -12.17
C PRO A 96 4.04 11.52 -11.72
N TRP A 97 5.24 11.34 -12.25
CA TRP A 97 6.30 12.32 -12.05
C TRP A 97 5.93 13.67 -12.69
N PRO A 98 6.14 14.80 -11.97
CA PRO A 98 5.91 16.13 -12.52
C PRO A 98 6.66 16.36 -13.85
N LYS A 99 6.08 17.20 -14.72
CA LYS A 99 6.76 17.64 -15.95
C LYS A 99 8.05 18.39 -15.58
N GLY A 100 9.15 18.10 -16.27
CA GLY A 100 10.45 18.78 -16.05
C GLY A 100 11.40 18.11 -15.03
N TYR A 101 10.97 17.08 -14.29
CA TYR A 101 11.87 16.33 -13.43
C TYR A 101 12.75 15.37 -14.25
N SER A 102 14.08 15.55 -14.23
CA SER A 102 15.01 14.66 -14.95
C SER A 102 14.98 13.21 -14.44
N GLN A 103 14.72 13.02 -13.14
CA GLN A 103 14.49 11.71 -12.52
C GLN A 103 13.22 11.02 -13.06
N ALA A 104 12.25 11.80 -13.54
CA ALA A 104 11.04 11.29 -14.18
C ALA A 104 11.34 10.49 -15.45
N GLN A 105 12.35 10.91 -16.23
CA GLN A 105 12.66 10.28 -17.51
C GLN A 105 13.15 8.83 -17.35
N ARG A 106 13.86 8.51 -16.26
CA ARG A 106 14.33 7.13 -15.99
C ARG A 106 13.24 6.21 -15.42
N GLY A 107 12.22 6.77 -14.76
CA GLY A 107 11.13 6.00 -14.16
C GLY A 107 9.87 5.86 -15.02
N LYS A 108 9.62 6.80 -15.95
CA LYS A 108 8.34 6.92 -16.68
C LYS A 108 7.99 5.72 -17.57
N GLU A 109 8.96 5.12 -18.26
CA GLU A 109 8.66 4.06 -19.26
C GLU A 109 8.29 2.72 -18.63
N TRP A 110 8.77 2.42 -17.43
CA TRP A 110 8.49 1.15 -16.75
C TRP A 110 7.21 1.17 -15.91
N ILE A 111 6.84 2.33 -15.35
CA ILE A 111 5.73 2.46 -14.39
C ILE A 111 4.35 2.26 -15.05
N SER A 112 4.13 2.76 -16.27
CA SER A 112 2.84 2.63 -16.95
C SER A 112 2.58 1.21 -17.45
N ASN A 113 3.59 0.58 -18.07
CA ASN A 113 3.46 -0.74 -18.68
C ASN A 113 3.21 -1.84 -17.64
N LEU A 114 3.87 -1.77 -16.48
CA LEU A 114 3.72 -2.79 -15.45
C LEU A 114 2.36 -2.69 -14.71
N ARG A 115 1.82 -1.47 -14.54
CA ARG A 115 0.51 -1.25 -13.93
C ARG A 115 -0.61 -1.91 -14.74
N PHE A 116 -0.54 -1.84 -16.07
CA PHE A 116 -1.49 -2.53 -16.94
C PHE A 116 -1.37 -4.06 -16.81
N ILE A 117 -0.15 -4.59 -16.78
CA ILE A 117 0.11 -6.03 -16.61
C ILE A 117 -0.49 -6.54 -15.28
N TYR A 118 -0.36 -5.77 -14.20
CA TYR A 118 -0.91 -6.17 -12.91
C TYR A 118 -2.44 -6.27 -12.88
N ARG A 119 -3.15 -5.55 -13.76
CA ARG A 119 -4.62 -5.67 -13.91
C ARG A 119 -5.05 -6.99 -14.55
N MET A 120 -4.10 -7.75 -15.12
CA MET A 120 -4.34 -9.09 -15.67
C MET A 120 -4.07 -10.20 -14.65
N LEU A 121 -3.54 -9.86 -13.45
CA LEU A 121 -3.31 -10.87 -12.42
C LEU A 121 -4.62 -11.53 -11.97
N PRO A 122 -4.55 -12.79 -11.55
CA PRO A 122 -5.60 -13.43 -10.77
C PRO A 122 -6.15 -12.49 -9.69
N TRP A 123 -7.47 -12.48 -9.59
CA TRP A 123 -8.26 -11.67 -8.65
C TRP A 123 -8.23 -10.15 -8.82
N ALA A 124 -7.39 -9.56 -9.69
CA ALA A 124 -7.32 -8.11 -9.86
C ALA A 124 -8.67 -7.45 -10.13
N ARG A 125 -9.50 -8.05 -10.99
CA ARG A 125 -10.85 -7.55 -11.26
C ARG A 125 -11.80 -7.81 -10.08
N SER A 126 -11.78 -9.01 -9.50
CA SER A 126 -12.69 -9.36 -8.41
C SER A 126 -12.41 -8.57 -7.13
N THR A 127 -11.15 -8.23 -6.85
CA THR A 127 -10.78 -7.45 -5.66
C THR A 127 -11.59 -6.18 -5.53
N TYR A 128 -11.68 -5.39 -6.61
CA TYR A 128 -12.37 -4.11 -6.60
C TYR A 128 -13.86 -4.21 -6.97
N ARG A 129 -14.22 -5.16 -7.84
CA ARG A 129 -15.63 -5.42 -8.17
C ARG A 129 -16.41 -5.94 -6.95
N ASP A 130 -15.77 -6.75 -6.11
CA ASP A 130 -16.40 -7.43 -4.97
C ASP A 130 -16.15 -6.71 -3.63
N ALA A 131 -15.36 -5.63 -3.62
CA ALA A 131 -15.23 -4.76 -2.47
C ALA A 131 -16.52 -3.95 -2.24
N SER A 132 -16.92 -3.86 -0.98
CA SER A 132 -18.01 -3.00 -0.49
C SER A 132 -17.56 -1.56 -0.31
N ALA A 133 -16.26 -1.33 -0.06
CA ALA A 133 -15.67 0.00 -0.03
C ALA A 133 -14.20 -0.03 -0.47
N ILE A 134 -13.80 0.97 -1.26
CA ILE A 134 -12.42 1.20 -1.70
C ILE A 134 -11.97 2.53 -1.12
N VAL A 135 -11.03 2.49 -0.19
CA VAL A 135 -10.44 3.69 0.40
C VAL A 135 -9.16 3.99 -0.34
N THR A 136 -8.99 5.23 -0.83
CA THR A 136 -7.79 5.68 -1.55
C THR A 136 -7.14 6.84 -0.80
N GLY A 137 -5.81 6.91 -0.79
CA GLY A 137 -5.10 8.02 -0.14
C GLY A 137 -4.29 8.91 -1.10
N SER A 138 -4.39 8.72 -2.41
CA SER A 138 -3.88 9.67 -3.41
C SER A 138 -4.96 10.03 -4.41
N SER A 139 -4.95 11.29 -4.86
CA SER A 139 -5.88 11.78 -5.90
C SER A 139 -5.79 10.94 -7.17
N GLU A 140 -4.58 10.56 -7.57
CA GLU A 140 -4.34 9.68 -8.71
C GLU A 140 -5.03 8.32 -8.57
N THR A 141 -4.93 7.69 -7.39
CA THR A 141 -5.60 6.41 -7.15
C THR A 141 -7.12 6.61 -7.12
N PHE A 142 -7.60 7.70 -6.52
CA PHE A 142 -9.03 8.05 -6.57
C PHE A 142 -9.52 8.16 -8.02
N HIS A 143 -8.77 8.84 -8.89
CA HIS A 143 -9.09 8.95 -10.31
C HIS A 143 -9.05 7.59 -11.04
N GLU A 144 -8.12 6.70 -10.72
CA GLU A 144 -8.06 5.36 -11.32
C GLU A 144 -9.30 4.50 -10.98
N PHE A 145 -9.86 4.66 -9.78
CA PHE A 145 -10.97 3.85 -9.28
C PHE A 145 -12.35 4.51 -9.44
N ARG A 146 -12.45 5.57 -10.24
CA ARG A 146 -13.69 6.28 -10.56
C ARG A 146 -14.80 5.41 -11.14
N THR A 147 -14.52 4.21 -11.64
CA THR A 147 -15.60 3.28 -12.04
C THR A 147 -16.45 2.79 -10.85
N PHE A 148 -16.00 2.99 -9.61
CA PHE A 148 -16.66 2.54 -8.39
C PHE A 148 -17.07 3.70 -7.48
N GLU A 149 -17.50 4.85 -8.04
CA GLU A 149 -17.78 6.08 -7.27
C GLU A 149 -18.80 5.87 -6.14
N ASP A 150 -19.75 4.93 -6.32
CA ASP A 150 -20.77 4.55 -5.33
C ASP A 150 -20.18 4.03 -4.01
N ARG A 151 -18.91 3.62 -4.03
CA ARG A 151 -18.21 2.98 -2.90
C ARG A 151 -16.73 3.36 -2.81
N LEU A 152 -16.37 4.50 -3.40
CA LEU A 152 -15.02 5.02 -3.42
C LEU A 152 -14.88 6.15 -2.40
N PHE A 153 -13.92 6.01 -1.50
CA PHE A 153 -13.67 6.97 -0.43
C PHE A 153 -12.26 7.55 -0.58
N PHE A 154 -12.15 8.87 -0.43
CA PHE A 154 -10.87 9.58 -0.45
C PHE A 154 -10.43 9.93 0.97
N MET A 155 -9.31 9.37 1.40
CA MET A 155 -8.71 9.55 2.72
C MET A 155 -7.18 9.65 2.58
N PRO A 156 -6.65 10.83 2.20
CA PRO A 156 -5.21 11.04 1.97
C PRO A 156 -4.38 11.21 3.24
N GLU A 157 -5.02 11.61 4.35
CA GLU A 157 -4.37 11.93 5.61
C GLU A 157 -4.10 10.65 6.41
N ASN A 158 -2.82 10.38 6.71
CA ASN A 158 -2.48 9.44 7.78
C ASN A 158 -2.60 10.19 9.10
N GLY A 159 -3.42 9.68 10.02
CA GLY A 159 -3.55 10.27 11.35
C GLY A 159 -2.25 10.23 12.14
N ILE A 160 -2.04 11.25 12.96
CA ILE A 160 -1.00 11.29 14.00
C ILE A 160 -1.66 11.42 15.36
N GLU A 161 -1.07 10.83 16.39
CA GLU A 161 -1.54 11.05 17.77
C GLU A 161 -1.15 12.46 18.19
N GLU A 162 -2.13 13.38 18.20
CA GLU A 162 -1.91 14.82 18.40
C GLU A 162 -1.14 15.13 19.69
N GLN A 163 -1.45 14.41 20.79
CA GLN A 163 -0.80 14.57 22.09
C GLN A 163 0.72 14.34 22.01
N ARG A 164 1.19 13.39 21.19
CA ARG A 164 2.64 13.15 21.01
C ARG A 164 3.36 14.31 20.35
N VAL A 165 2.63 15.15 19.61
CA VAL A 165 3.19 16.27 18.86
C VAL A 165 3.09 17.54 19.68
N ILE A 166 1.91 17.85 20.22
CA ILE A 166 1.61 19.10 20.92
C ILE A 166 2.52 19.27 22.14
N ASP A 167 2.73 18.21 22.94
CA ASP A 167 3.58 18.25 24.14
C ASP A 167 5.06 18.56 23.84
N ARG A 168 5.46 18.44 22.57
CA ARG A 168 6.84 18.67 22.10
C ARG A 168 7.00 19.97 21.32
N ILE A 169 5.93 20.73 21.10
CA ILE A 169 6.02 22.04 20.44
C ILE A 169 6.58 23.04 21.45
N GLN A 170 7.90 23.20 21.45
CA GLN A 170 8.52 24.35 22.08
C GLN A 170 8.29 25.59 21.22
N SER A 171 7.83 26.68 21.84
CA SER A 171 7.75 27.97 21.16
C SER A 171 9.12 28.37 20.61
N PRO A 172 9.24 28.77 19.34
CA PRO A 172 10.52 29.13 18.75
C PRO A 172 11.07 30.36 19.47
N THR A 173 11.99 30.12 20.41
CA THR A 173 12.56 31.14 21.31
C THR A 173 13.95 31.59 20.90
N LYS A 174 14.55 31.00 19.85
CA LYS A 174 15.94 31.26 19.49
C LYS A 174 16.07 32.27 18.35
N LYS A 175 16.59 33.46 18.68
CA LYS A 175 17.25 34.35 17.71
C LYS A 175 18.53 33.65 17.22
N GLY A 176 18.69 33.47 15.91
CA GLY A 176 19.84 32.77 15.34
C GLY A 176 19.67 32.48 13.84
N PRO A 177 20.69 31.90 13.18
CA PRO A 177 20.61 31.54 11.77
C PRO A 177 19.54 30.46 11.54
N LEU A 178 18.92 30.47 10.36
CA LEU A 178 17.97 29.45 9.92
C LEU A 178 18.62 28.07 9.93
N ARG A 179 18.00 27.10 10.62
CA ARG A 179 18.44 25.70 10.65
C ARG A 179 17.44 24.84 9.88
N LEU A 180 17.89 24.18 8.82
CA LEU A 180 17.08 23.29 8.01
C LEU A 180 17.44 21.82 8.34
N LEU A 181 16.43 20.96 8.43
CA LEU A 181 16.60 19.52 8.66
C LEU A 181 15.74 18.75 7.65
N PHE A 182 16.34 17.77 6.98
CA PHE A 182 15.62 16.78 6.19
C PHE A 182 15.48 15.48 6.99
N VAL A 183 14.24 14.99 7.12
CA VAL A 183 13.94 13.69 7.74
C VAL A 183 13.15 12.84 6.75
N GLY A 184 13.77 11.76 6.27
CA GLY A 184 13.11 10.85 5.35
C GLY A 184 14.09 9.88 4.69
N ARG A 185 13.54 8.90 3.95
CA ARG A 185 14.34 8.00 3.12
C ARG A 185 15.00 8.77 1.97
N LEU A 186 16.24 8.42 1.64
CA LEU A 186 16.97 8.96 0.50
C LEU A 186 16.54 8.24 -0.80
N ILE A 187 15.33 8.56 -1.25
CA ILE A 187 14.74 8.04 -2.49
C ILE A 187 14.41 9.19 -3.43
N SER A 188 14.42 8.93 -4.73
CA SER A 188 14.23 9.97 -5.77
C SER A 188 12.96 10.81 -5.57
N ILE A 189 11.84 10.19 -5.17
CA ILE A 189 10.57 10.92 -4.96
C ILE A 189 10.63 11.95 -3.82
N LYS A 190 11.64 11.88 -2.94
CA LYS A 190 11.85 12.87 -1.88
C LYS A 190 12.65 14.10 -2.34
N GLY A 191 13.20 14.09 -3.56
CA GLY A 191 13.84 15.25 -4.18
C GLY A 191 14.99 15.84 -3.36
N VAL A 192 15.67 15.03 -2.54
CA VAL A 192 16.72 15.50 -1.62
C VAL A 192 17.88 16.12 -2.40
N ASP A 193 18.13 15.64 -3.61
CA ASP A 193 19.12 16.17 -4.53
C ASP A 193 18.83 17.62 -4.96
N MET A 194 17.58 18.06 -4.91
CA MET A 194 17.21 19.45 -5.18
C MET A 194 17.40 20.34 -3.96
N ALA A 195 17.28 19.79 -2.75
CA ALA A 195 17.45 20.55 -1.52
C ALA A 195 18.91 20.92 -1.23
N ILE A 196 19.86 20.24 -1.88
CA ILE A 196 21.31 20.44 -1.70
C ILE A 196 21.99 21.16 -2.89
N ARG A 197 21.21 21.62 -3.88
CA ARG A 197 21.68 22.42 -5.01
C ARG A 197 21.39 23.89 -4.77
#